data_AF-A0A7S0WFI7-F1
#
_entry.id   AF-A0A7S0WFI7-F1
#
_cell.length_a   1.000
_cell.length_b   1.000
_cell.length_c   1.000
_cell.angle_alpha   90.00
_cell.angle_beta   90.00
_cell.angle_gamma   90.00
#
_symmetry.space_group_name_H-M   'P 1'
#
loop_
_entity.id
_entity.type
_entity.pdbx_description
1 polymer ?
#
loop_
_entity_poly.entity_id
_entity_poly.type
_entity_poly.pdbx_seq_one_letter_code
_entity_poly.pdbx_strand_id
1 'polypeptide(L)'
;DTFGLQASYCQGELLSADTEPGVGAFEVGPFERAKGGEKQKLKVKVRLNLNGLVSVESAQTVEEIEEEAPPEVEMKDDAAAAEDAAAPAADAAEGMETDAPKEEPKEEKKVTKKVKKTDVPVKSFVGGLPADVLERYVNEEYDMALQDKVMEETKERKNAVEAYVYSMRSKIEDQLREYVDDATRESFASLLNATED
;
A
#
# COMPACT_ATOMS: atom_id res chain seq x y z
N ASP A 1 -16.67 -19.14 4.95
CA ASP A 1 -16.97 -19.33 3.52
C ASP A 1 -16.01 -18.56 2.64
N THR A 2 -15.93 -18.96 1.37
CA THR A 2 -15.36 -18.19 0.26
C THR A 2 -16.38 -18.14 -0.89
N PHE A 3 -16.25 -17.19 -1.82
CA PHE A 3 -16.94 -17.24 -3.11
C PHE A 3 -16.05 -16.68 -4.23
N GLY A 4 -16.34 -17.11 -5.46
CA GLY A 4 -15.65 -16.64 -6.66
C GLY A 4 -16.38 -15.49 -7.34
N LEU A 5 -15.60 -14.59 -7.93
CA LEU A 5 -16.03 -13.59 -8.91
C LEU A 5 -15.24 -13.80 -10.20
N GLN A 6 -15.86 -13.56 -11.35
CA GLN A 6 -15.19 -13.58 -12.65
C GLN A 6 -15.56 -12.33 -13.43
N ALA A 7 -14.56 -11.69 -14.03
CA ALA A 7 -14.73 -10.61 -14.99
C ALA A 7 -14.56 -11.19 -16.40
N SER A 8 -15.52 -10.90 -17.28
CA SER A 8 -15.47 -11.32 -18.68
C SER A 8 -16.13 -10.30 -19.61
N TYR A 9 -15.76 -10.33 -20.88
CA TYR A 9 -16.40 -9.55 -21.93
C TYR A 9 -17.80 -10.11 -22.25
N CYS A 10 -18.82 -9.25 -22.22
CA CYS A 10 -20.21 -9.65 -22.48
C CYS A 10 -20.50 -9.97 -23.95
N GLN A 11 -19.68 -9.45 -24.88
CA GLN A 11 -19.88 -9.59 -26.34
C GLN A 11 -18.59 -10.12 -26.97
N GLY A 12 -18.49 -11.46 -27.08
CA GLY A 12 -17.33 -12.13 -27.68
C GLY A 12 -17.11 -11.78 -29.16
N GLU A 13 -18.15 -11.37 -29.88
CA GLU A 13 -18.08 -10.94 -31.29
C GLU A 13 -17.24 -9.68 -31.53
N LEU A 14 -17.00 -8.88 -30.48
CA LEU A 14 -16.13 -7.70 -30.54
C LEU A 14 -14.65 -8.04 -30.26
N LEU A 15 -14.35 -9.28 -29.88
CA LEU A 15 -12.99 -9.76 -29.64
C LEU A 15 -12.40 -10.37 -30.93
N SER A 16 -11.08 -10.39 -31.05
CA SER A 16 -10.42 -11.23 -32.06
C SER A 16 -10.63 -12.72 -31.77
N ALA A 17 -10.62 -13.54 -32.81
CA ALA A 17 -10.96 -14.97 -32.75
C ALA A 17 -10.16 -15.77 -31.69
N ASP A 18 -8.91 -15.37 -31.42
CA ASP A 18 -8.00 -16.05 -30.48
C ASP A 18 -8.04 -15.45 -29.05
N THR A 19 -8.92 -14.48 -28.77
CA THR A 19 -9.00 -13.82 -27.46
C THR A 19 -10.00 -14.52 -26.55
N GLU A 20 -9.53 -15.05 -25.43
CA GLU A 20 -10.42 -15.56 -24.39
C GLU A 20 -11.28 -14.44 -23.78
N PRO A 21 -12.61 -14.63 -23.62
CA PRO A 21 -13.47 -13.60 -23.03
C PRO A 21 -13.20 -13.32 -21.54
N GLY A 22 -12.43 -14.17 -20.84
CA GLY A 22 -12.12 -14.03 -19.43
C GLY A 22 -11.01 -12.99 -19.18
N VAL A 23 -11.31 -11.96 -18.37
CA VAL A 23 -10.36 -10.90 -18.01
C VAL A 23 -9.64 -11.20 -16.69
N GLY A 24 -10.32 -11.92 -15.79
CA GLY A 24 -9.73 -12.38 -14.52
C GLY A 24 -10.75 -13.02 -13.60
N ALA A 25 -10.26 -13.79 -12.63
CA ALA A 25 -11.05 -14.38 -11.55
C ALA A 25 -10.55 -13.88 -10.19
N PHE A 26 -11.43 -13.84 -9.20
CA PHE A 26 -11.11 -13.39 -7.84
C PHE A 26 -11.79 -14.30 -6.83
N GLU A 27 -11.05 -14.74 -5.81
CA GLU A 27 -11.59 -15.50 -4.68
C GLU A 27 -11.72 -14.55 -3.47
N VAL A 28 -12.93 -14.36 -2.98
CA VAL A 28 -13.22 -13.52 -1.81
C VAL A 28 -13.46 -14.41 -0.59
N GLY A 29 -12.62 -14.26 0.43
CA GLY A 29 -12.68 -15.00 1.69
C GLY A 29 -11.34 -15.58 2.14
N PRO A 30 -11.30 -16.22 3.32
CA PRO A 30 -12.44 -16.64 4.12
C PRO A 30 -13.15 -15.51 4.89
N PHE A 31 -14.46 -15.66 5.12
CA PHE A 31 -15.26 -14.82 6.02
C PHE A 31 -16.26 -15.65 6.85
N GLU A 32 -16.70 -15.10 7.98
CA GLU A 32 -17.72 -15.69 8.86
C GLU A 32 -19.14 -15.53 8.30
N ARG A 33 -20.00 -16.52 8.53
CA ARG A 33 -21.44 -16.45 8.21
C ARG A 33 -22.18 -15.65 9.27
N ALA A 34 -23.26 -14.97 8.86
CA ALA A 34 -24.20 -14.34 9.79
C ALA A 34 -24.74 -15.36 10.81
N LYS A 35 -24.88 -14.91 12.06
CA LYS A 35 -25.51 -15.69 13.13
C LYS A 35 -27.01 -15.81 12.86
N GLY A 36 -27.65 -16.87 13.34
CA GLY A 36 -29.11 -17.06 13.18
C GLY A 36 -29.58 -17.62 11.82
N GLY A 37 -28.67 -17.91 10.89
CA GLY A 37 -29.02 -18.52 9.59
C GLY A 37 -29.41 -17.52 8.49
N GLU A 38 -29.23 -16.23 8.73
CA GLU A 38 -29.42 -15.18 7.72
C GLU A 38 -28.35 -15.21 6.62
N LYS A 39 -28.62 -14.53 5.50
CA LYS A 39 -27.65 -14.37 4.40
C LYS A 39 -26.64 -13.28 4.76
N GLN A 40 -25.35 -13.64 4.86
CA GLN A 40 -24.29 -12.67 5.10
C GLN A 40 -24.22 -11.64 3.97
N LYS A 41 -24.32 -10.35 4.30
CA LYS A 41 -24.19 -9.25 3.34
C LYS A 41 -22.71 -8.95 3.13
N LEU A 42 -22.26 -8.87 1.88
CA LEU A 42 -20.91 -8.42 1.54
C LEU A 42 -20.94 -7.24 0.57
N LYS A 43 -20.03 -6.28 0.78
CA LYS A 43 -19.76 -5.17 -0.11
C LYS A 43 -18.40 -5.40 -0.77
N VAL A 44 -18.39 -5.56 -2.10
CA VAL A 44 -17.17 -5.69 -2.90
C VAL A 44 -16.99 -4.43 -3.75
N LYS A 45 -15.77 -3.88 -3.76
CA LYS A 45 -15.38 -2.74 -4.59
C LYS A 45 -14.54 -3.23 -5.76
N VAL A 46 -15.14 -3.29 -6.95
CA VAL A 46 -14.47 -3.62 -8.20
C VAL A 46 -14.10 -2.32 -8.92
N ARG A 47 -12.93 -2.26 -9.56
CA ARG A 47 -12.44 -1.10 -10.30
C ARG A 47 -11.77 -1.51 -11.60
N LEU A 48 -12.01 -0.72 -12.65
CA LEU A 48 -11.16 -0.65 -13.83
C LEU A 48 -10.11 0.45 -13.60
N ASN A 49 -8.83 0.11 -13.64
CA ASN A 49 -7.75 1.08 -13.43
C ASN A 49 -7.39 1.85 -14.72
N LEU A 50 -6.49 2.83 -14.61
CA LEU A 50 -6.05 3.66 -15.76
C LEU A 50 -5.35 2.86 -16.87
N ASN A 51 -4.87 1.66 -16.56
CA ASN A 51 -4.21 0.75 -17.50
C ASN A 51 -5.22 -0.21 -18.17
N GLY A 52 -6.53 -0.04 -17.94
CA GLY A 52 -7.58 -0.90 -18.50
C GLY A 52 -7.71 -2.27 -17.81
N LEU A 53 -7.08 -2.48 -16.65
CA LEU A 53 -7.12 -3.75 -15.93
C LEU A 53 -8.22 -3.74 -14.85
N VAL A 54 -8.98 -4.83 -14.77
CA VAL A 54 -10.00 -5.05 -13.73
C VAL A 54 -9.32 -5.55 -12.46
N SER A 55 -9.65 -4.92 -11.32
CA SER A 55 -9.19 -5.32 -9.99
C SER A 55 -10.31 -5.27 -8.97
N VAL A 56 -10.17 -6.05 -7.89
CA VAL A 56 -11.02 -5.96 -6.70
C VAL A 56 -10.19 -5.27 -5.61
N GLU A 57 -10.55 -4.02 -5.28
CA GLU A 57 -9.79 -3.19 -4.33
C GLU A 57 -10.11 -3.54 -2.88
N SER A 58 -11.34 -3.94 -2.57
CA SER A 58 -11.74 -4.36 -1.22
C SER A 58 -12.98 -5.24 -1.22
N ALA A 59 -13.08 -6.13 -0.24
CA ALA A 59 -14.30 -6.84 0.12
C ALA A 59 -14.54 -6.70 1.62
N GLN A 60 -15.80 -6.50 2.03
CA GLN A 60 -16.19 -6.29 3.42
C GLN A 60 -17.46 -7.07 3.74
N THR A 61 -17.54 -7.76 4.89
CA THR A 61 -18.84 -8.18 5.44
C THR A 61 -19.56 -6.98 6.04
N VAL A 62 -20.89 -7.04 6.08
CA VAL A 62 -21.76 -5.99 6.61
C VAL A 62 -22.78 -6.62 7.54
N GLU A 63 -22.59 -6.45 8.85
CA GLU A 63 -23.45 -6.98 9.90
C GLU A 63 -24.28 -5.83 10.49
N GLU A 64 -25.61 -5.91 10.36
CA GLU A 64 -26.53 -5.06 11.13
C GLU A 64 -26.66 -5.64 12.54
N ILE A 65 -26.20 -4.91 13.54
CA ILE A 65 -26.35 -5.28 14.95
C ILE A 65 -27.45 -4.39 15.53
N GLU A 66 -28.58 -5.00 15.86
CA GLU A 66 -29.59 -4.38 16.71
C GLU A 66 -29.13 -4.50 18.17
N GLU A 67 -28.61 -3.39 18.70
CA GLU A 67 -28.23 -3.26 20.10
C GLU A 67 -29.41 -2.62 20.82
N GLU A 68 -30.07 -3.35 21.73
CA GLU A 68 -31.03 -2.73 22.65
C GLU A 68 -30.29 -1.68 23.49
N ALA A 69 -30.73 -0.43 23.41
CA ALA A 69 -30.17 0.63 24.25
C ALA A 69 -30.35 0.26 25.73
N PRO A 70 -29.29 0.36 26.56
CA PRO A 70 -29.47 0.25 28.01
C PRO A 70 -30.45 1.35 28.45
N PRO A 71 -31.35 1.08 29.41
CA PRO A 71 -32.26 2.10 29.91
C PRO A 71 -31.44 3.25 30.49
N GLU A 72 -31.76 4.49 30.09
CA GLU A 72 -31.16 5.68 30.69
C GLU A 72 -31.54 5.69 32.18
N VAL A 73 -30.53 5.52 33.03
CA VAL A 73 -30.70 5.62 34.48
C VAL A 73 -30.68 7.10 34.82
N GLU A 74 -31.87 7.70 34.94
CA GLU A 74 -32.01 9.09 35.42
C GLU A 74 -31.36 9.23 36.81
N MET A 75 -30.16 9.79 36.86
CA MET A 75 -29.58 10.25 38.11
C MET A 75 -30.20 11.59 38.49
N LYS A 76 -31.13 11.53 39.43
CA LYS A 76 -31.50 12.71 40.24
C LYS A 76 -30.32 13.08 41.12
N ASP A 77 -29.69 14.20 40.83
CA ASP A 77 -28.80 14.91 41.75
C ASP A 77 -29.56 16.09 42.38
N ASP A 78 -29.62 16.12 43.70
CA ASP A 78 -30.25 17.20 44.47
C ASP A 78 -29.27 17.70 45.56
N ALA A 79 -28.90 18.98 45.41
CA ALA A 79 -28.38 19.93 46.39
C ALA A 79 -27.12 19.64 47.24
N ALA A 80 -26.16 20.58 47.12
CA ALA A 80 -25.53 21.40 48.19
C ALA A 80 -23.99 21.42 48.18
N ALA A 81 -23.27 22.47 48.59
CA ALA A 81 -23.50 23.94 48.66
C ALA A 81 -22.18 24.61 49.12
N ALA A 82 -21.75 25.74 48.56
CA ALA A 82 -20.83 26.71 49.19
C ALA A 82 -20.72 28.04 48.41
N GLU A 83 -20.68 29.13 49.17
CA GLU A 83 -20.69 30.58 48.84
C GLU A 83 -19.45 31.07 48.03
N ASP A 84 -19.33 32.29 47.48
CA ASP A 84 -19.83 33.61 47.97
C ASP A 84 -19.89 34.73 46.88
N ALA A 85 -20.59 35.83 47.22
CA ALA A 85 -20.50 37.22 46.74
C ALA A 85 -20.88 37.61 45.28
N ALA A 86 -22.09 38.21 45.14
CA ALA A 86 -22.32 39.64 44.76
C ALA A 86 -23.57 39.88 43.87
N ALA A 87 -24.61 40.48 44.46
CA ALA A 87 -25.78 41.09 43.79
C ALA A 87 -25.56 42.62 43.60
N PRO A 88 -26.48 43.45 43.04
CA PRO A 88 -27.89 43.25 42.65
C PRO A 88 -28.21 43.83 41.22
N ALA A 89 -29.44 44.11 40.71
CA ALA A 89 -30.82 44.17 41.25
C ALA A 89 -31.90 44.06 40.12
N ALA A 90 -33.15 43.72 40.51
CA ALA A 90 -34.45 44.08 39.87
C ALA A 90 -34.74 43.62 38.41
N ASP A 91 -35.96 43.30 37.95
CA ASP A 91 -37.34 43.17 38.48
C ASP A 91 -38.22 42.49 37.37
N ALA A 92 -39.46 42.00 37.52
CA ALA A 92 -40.37 41.68 38.65
C ALA A 92 -41.62 40.89 38.13
N ALA A 93 -42.32 40.16 39.03
CA ALA A 93 -43.74 39.71 38.93
C ALA A 93 -44.17 38.71 37.82
N GLU A 94 -45.21 37.85 37.93
CA GLU A 94 -46.05 37.33 39.05
C GLU A 94 -46.89 36.12 38.57
N GLY A 95 -47.31 35.22 39.48
CA GLY A 95 -48.48 34.30 39.32
C GLY A 95 -48.34 33.08 38.39
N MET A 96 -49.13 32.00 38.52
CA MET A 96 -50.11 31.57 39.54
C MET A 96 -50.32 30.03 39.45
N GLU A 97 -50.90 29.43 40.49
CA GLU A 97 -51.03 27.98 40.76
C GLU A 97 -51.95 27.13 39.85
N THR A 98 -51.94 25.82 40.15
CA THR A 98 -52.93 24.74 39.88
C THR A 98 -52.80 23.95 38.58
N ASP A 99 -53.13 22.66 38.48
CA ASP A 99 -53.25 21.47 39.36
C ASP A 99 -53.81 20.35 38.44
N ALA A 100 -53.70 19.08 38.84
CA ALA A 100 -54.39 17.92 38.26
C ALA A 100 -53.88 17.37 36.89
N PRO A 101 -54.06 16.06 36.60
CA PRO A 101 -53.03 15.28 35.89
C PRO A 101 -53.50 14.52 34.64
N LYS A 102 -52.52 13.81 34.02
CA LYS A 102 -52.65 12.55 33.27
C LYS A 102 -52.93 12.65 31.76
N GLU A 103 -51.92 12.35 30.95
CA GLU A 103 -51.96 11.25 29.98
C GLU A 103 -50.55 10.87 29.49
N GLU A 104 -50.32 9.58 29.21
CA GLU A 104 -49.01 9.02 28.86
C GLU A 104 -48.66 9.28 27.38
N PRO A 105 -47.54 9.94 27.05
CA PRO A 105 -46.97 9.85 25.71
C PRO A 105 -46.26 8.49 25.58
N LYS A 106 -46.76 7.62 24.69
CA LYS A 106 -46.02 6.41 24.28
C LYS A 106 -44.71 6.83 23.62
N GLU A 107 -43.60 6.59 24.29
CA GLU A 107 -42.28 6.78 23.68
C GLU A 107 -42.05 5.73 22.60
N GLU A 108 -42.02 6.19 21.34
CA GLU A 108 -41.55 5.39 20.22
C GLU A 108 -40.05 5.14 20.37
N LYS A 109 -39.67 3.94 20.84
CA LYS A 109 -38.27 3.49 20.91
C LYS A 109 -37.58 3.66 19.55
N LYS A 110 -36.74 4.69 19.42
CA LYS A 110 -35.86 4.89 18.27
C LYS A 110 -34.75 3.82 18.24
N VAL A 111 -34.99 2.75 17.49
CA VAL A 111 -33.97 1.72 17.21
C VAL A 111 -32.91 2.30 16.27
N THR A 112 -31.75 2.70 16.80
CA THR A 112 -30.60 3.13 16.00
C THR A 112 -29.78 1.92 15.56
N LYS A 113 -29.96 1.48 14.31
CA LYS A 113 -29.19 0.39 13.70
C LYS A 113 -27.70 0.76 13.58
N LYS A 114 -26.82 0.04 14.30
CA LYS A 114 -25.36 0.13 14.10
C LYS A 114 -24.92 -0.95 13.10
N VAL A 115 -24.06 -0.56 12.16
CA VAL A 115 -23.57 -1.44 11.09
C VAL A 115 -22.08 -1.69 11.29
N LYS A 116 -21.72 -2.93 11.61
CA LYS A 116 -20.33 -3.38 11.68
C LYS A 116 -19.85 -3.79 10.29
N LYS A 117 -18.63 -3.39 9.93
CA LYS A 117 -17.94 -3.82 8.70
C LYS A 117 -16.65 -4.50 9.07
N THR A 118 -16.35 -5.63 8.43
CA THR A 118 -15.09 -6.36 8.62
C THR A 118 -14.46 -6.61 7.25
N ASP A 119 -13.20 -6.25 7.07
CA ASP A 119 -12.49 -6.51 5.82
C ASP A 119 -12.29 -8.01 5.59
N VAL A 120 -12.39 -8.42 4.33
CA VAL A 120 -12.31 -9.81 3.87
C VAL A 120 -11.15 -9.93 2.88
N PRO A 121 -10.23 -10.89 3.04
CA PRO A 121 -9.14 -11.07 2.11
C PRO A 121 -9.65 -11.45 0.71
N VAL A 122 -8.94 -10.98 -0.32
CA VAL A 122 -9.24 -11.24 -1.73
C VAL A 122 -7.98 -11.76 -2.40
N LYS A 123 -8.08 -12.89 -3.10
CA LYS A 123 -7.04 -13.38 -4.01
C LYS A 123 -7.43 -13.04 -5.45
N SER A 124 -6.49 -12.53 -6.23
CA SER A 124 -6.70 -12.19 -7.64
C SER A 124 -5.94 -13.13 -8.56
N PHE A 125 -6.67 -13.72 -9.51
CA PHE A 125 -6.17 -14.53 -10.61
C PHE A 125 -6.40 -13.74 -11.91
N VAL A 126 -5.50 -12.81 -12.18
CA VAL A 126 -5.51 -11.91 -13.34
C VAL A 126 -4.30 -12.19 -14.22
N GLY A 127 -4.31 -11.66 -15.45
CA GLY A 127 -3.13 -11.71 -16.32
C GLY A 127 -1.92 -11.06 -15.66
N GLY A 128 -0.78 -11.76 -15.67
CA GLY A 128 0.46 -11.37 -15.02
C GLY A 128 1.32 -12.59 -14.69
N LEU A 129 2.56 -12.35 -14.27
CA LEU A 129 3.40 -13.42 -13.71
C LEU A 129 3.07 -13.64 -12.23
N PRO A 130 3.07 -14.89 -11.74
CA PRO A 130 2.99 -15.14 -10.30
C PRO A 130 4.27 -14.65 -9.61
N ALA A 131 4.17 -14.33 -8.32
CA ALA A 131 5.21 -13.60 -7.60
C ALA A 131 6.57 -14.32 -7.56
N ASP A 132 6.55 -15.66 -7.47
CA ASP A 132 7.73 -16.53 -7.48
C ASP A 132 8.48 -16.51 -8.83
N VAL A 133 7.73 -16.55 -9.95
CA VAL A 133 8.30 -16.46 -11.29
C VAL A 133 8.80 -15.05 -11.58
N LEU A 134 8.10 -14.01 -11.10
CA LEU A 134 8.54 -12.62 -11.21
C LEU A 134 9.84 -12.39 -10.44
N GLU A 135 9.93 -12.85 -9.19
CA GLU A 135 11.15 -12.76 -8.37
C GLU A 135 12.33 -13.48 -9.04
N ARG A 136 12.09 -14.65 -9.65
CA ARG A 136 13.12 -15.37 -10.41
C ARG A 136 13.66 -14.53 -11.56
N TYR A 137 12.80 -13.95 -12.40
CA TYR A 137 13.25 -13.11 -13.53
C TYR A 137 13.92 -11.81 -13.08
N VAL A 138 13.52 -11.22 -11.95
CA VAL A 138 14.20 -10.05 -11.36
C VAL A 138 15.63 -10.41 -10.94
N ASN A 139 15.85 -11.60 -10.37
CA ASN A 139 17.18 -12.08 -10.00
C ASN A 139 18.03 -12.42 -11.24
N GLU A 140 17.45 -13.07 -12.26
CA GLU A 140 18.12 -13.35 -13.54
C GLU A 140 18.56 -12.05 -14.24
N GLU A 141 17.72 -11.01 -14.27
CA GLU A 141 18.06 -9.67 -14.80
C GLU A 141 19.16 -8.99 -13.99
N TYR A 142 19.13 -9.10 -12.66
CA TYR A 142 20.17 -8.54 -11.79
C TYR A 142 21.54 -9.19 -12.05
N ASP A 143 21.59 -10.51 -12.22
CA ASP A 143 22.82 -11.24 -12.52
C ASP A 143 23.39 -10.85 -13.90
N MET A 144 22.54 -10.68 -14.92
CA MET A 144 22.96 -10.19 -16.24
C MET A 144 23.49 -8.76 -16.17
N ALA A 145 22.77 -7.84 -15.52
CA ALA A 145 23.21 -6.46 -15.35
C ALA A 145 24.52 -6.34 -14.54
N LEU A 146 24.73 -7.23 -13.57
CA LEU A 146 25.99 -7.29 -12.81
C LEU A 146 27.16 -7.81 -13.68
N GLN A 147 26.93 -8.82 -14.52
CA GLN A 147 27.93 -9.32 -15.47
C GLN A 147 28.35 -8.23 -16.45
N ASP A 148 27.39 -7.54 -17.08
CA ASP A 148 27.65 -6.44 -18.00
C ASP A 148 28.47 -5.33 -17.34
N LYS A 149 28.09 -4.93 -16.12
CA LYS A 149 28.83 -3.94 -15.34
C LYS A 149 30.26 -4.38 -15.05
N VAL A 150 30.48 -5.62 -14.62
CA VAL A 150 31.84 -6.14 -14.33
C VAL A 150 32.68 -6.20 -15.61
N MET A 151 32.09 -6.56 -16.75
CA MET A 151 32.77 -6.53 -18.04
C MET A 151 33.16 -5.10 -18.46
N GLU A 152 32.26 -4.12 -18.29
CA GLU A 152 32.54 -2.71 -18.58
C GLU A 152 33.63 -2.13 -17.67
N GLU A 153 33.53 -2.33 -16.35
CA GLU A 153 34.55 -1.90 -15.38
C GLU A 153 35.90 -2.56 -15.66
N THR A 154 35.93 -3.85 -16.03
CA THR A 154 37.17 -4.56 -16.37
C THR A 154 37.80 -4.00 -17.65
N LYS A 155 36.98 -3.70 -18.67
CA LYS A 155 37.41 -3.08 -19.92
C LYS A 155 37.94 -1.67 -19.69
N GLU A 156 37.28 -0.86 -18.88
CA GLU A 156 37.75 0.49 -18.52
C GLU A 156 39.08 0.41 -17.75
N ARG A 157 39.20 -0.47 -16.76
CA ARG A 157 40.46 -0.70 -16.01
C ARG A 157 41.61 -1.12 -16.94
N LYS A 158 41.35 -2.01 -17.90
CA LYS A 158 42.35 -2.42 -18.90
C LYS A 158 42.78 -1.22 -19.75
N ASN A 159 41.83 -0.50 -20.35
CA ASN A 159 42.11 0.69 -21.15
C ASN A 159 42.86 1.78 -20.35
N ALA A 160 42.58 1.93 -19.07
CA ALA A 160 43.26 2.89 -18.20
C ALA A 160 44.72 2.50 -17.94
N VAL A 161 45.03 1.20 -17.78
CA VAL A 161 46.41 0.70 -17.69
C VAL A 161 47.15 0.91 -19.02
N GLU A 162 46.55 0.54 -20.15
CA GLU A 162 47.13 0.76 -21.48
C GLU A 162 47.45 2.25 -21.70
N ALA A 163 46.48 3.15 -21.46
CA ALA A 163 46.68 4.59 -21.58
C ALA A 163 47.76 5.13 -20.64
N TYR A 164 47.86 4.60 -19.41
CA TYR A 164 48.94 4.95 -18.49
C TYR A 164 50.30 4.53 -19.05
N VAL A 165 50.46 3.28 -19.51
CA VAL A 165 51.71 2.74 -20.08
C VAL A 165 52.20 3.60 -21.24
N TYR A 166 51.35 3.87 -22.23
CA TYR A 166 51.69 4.74 -23.36
C TYR A 166 52.11 6.15 -22.90
N SER A 167 51.35 6.75 -21.98
CA SER A 167 51.64 8.11 -21.50
C SER A 167 52.93 8.19 -20.69
N MET A 168 53.25 7.15 -19.91
CA MET A 168 54.36 7.14 -18.97
C MET A 168 55.69 6.80 -19.66
N ARG A 169 55.68 5.89 -20.65
CA ARG A 169 56.85 5.62 -21.51
C ARG A 169 57.34 6.90 -22.17
N SER A 170 56.43 7.64 -22.83
CA SER A 170 56.75 8.92 -23.46
C SER A 170 57.27 9.98 -22.47
N LYS A 171 56.62 10.13 -21.29
CA LYS A 171 57.06 11.11 -20.28
C LYS A 171 58.45 10.80 -19.71
N ILE A 172 58.82 9.53 -19.56
CA ILE A 172 60.10 9.13 -18.98
C ILE A 172 61.27 9.32 -19.96
N GLU A 173 61.03 9.20 -21.25
CA GLU A 173 62.05 9.45 -22.29
C GLU A 173 62.25 10.94 -22.56
N ASP A 174 61.23 11.76 -22.30
CA ASP A 174 61.21 13.22 -22.52
C ASP A 174 61.14 14.00 -21.19
N GLN A 175 59.94 14.43 -20.77
CA GLN A 175 59.69 15.42 -19.71
C GLN A 175 60.31 15.10 -18.33
N LEU A 176 60.42 13.82 -17.97
CA LEU A 176 60.92 13.36 -16.68
C LEU A 176 62.38 12.89 -16.72
N ARG A 177 63.01 12.88 -17.89
CA ARG A 177 64.33 12.29 -18.11
C ARG A 177 65.43 12.87 -17.22
N GLU A 178 65.40 14.18 -16.96
CA GLU A 178 66.40 14.86 -16.12
C GLU A 178 66.18 14.66 -14.61
N TYR A 179 65.04 14.07 -14.22
CA TYR A 179 64.61 13.92 -12.82
C TYR A 179 64.71 12.47 -12.31
N VAL A 180 65.15 11.53 -13.15
CA VAL A 180 65.23 10.08 -12.85
C VAL A 180 66.60 9.57 -13.27
N ASP A 181 67.23 8.72 -12.44
CA ASP A 181 68.52 8.12 -12.77
C ASP A 181 68.39 7.06 -13.88
N ASP A 182 69.49 6.82 -14.62
CA ASP A 182 69.50 5.92 -15.78
C ASP A 182 69.06 4.48 -15.44
N ALA A 183 69.41 3.96 -14.25
CA ALA A 183 69.11 2.59 -13.85
C ALA A 183 67.62 2.43 -13.47
N THR A 184 67.06 3.36 -12.70
CA THR A 184 65.61 3.41 -12.43
C THR A 184 64.82 3.58 -13.72
N ARG A 185 65.29 4.44 -14.64
CA ARG A 185 64.66 4.63 -15.96
C ARG A 185 64.58 3.32 -16.75
N GLU A 186 65.70 2.62 -16.92
CA GLU A 186 65.74 1.37 -17.71
C GLU A 186 64.91 0.26 -17.06
N SER A 187 64.97 0.11 -15.74
CA SER A 187 64.17 -0.90 -15.02
C SER A 187 62.67 -0.64 -15.14
N PHE A 188 62.22 0.62 -15.06
CA PHE A 188 60.82 0.98 -15.17
C PHE A 188 60.31 0.95 -16.62
N ALA A 189 61.13 1.33 -17.60
CA ALA A 189 60.81 1.18 -19.01
C ALA A 189 60.63 -0.31 -19.39
N SER A 190 61.48 -1.19 -18.88
CA SER A 190 61.34 -2.65 -19.03
C SER A 190 60.03 -3.16 -18.42
N LEU A 191 59.64 -2.68 -17.23
CA LEU A 191 58.36 -3.01 -16.59
C LEU A 191 57.16 -2.55 -17.42
N LEU A 192 57.21 -1.32 -17.98
CA LEU A 192 56.15 -0.80 -18.85
C LEU A 192 55.99 -1.64 -20.13
N ASN A 193 57.09 -2.07 -20.74
CA ASN A 193 57.06 -2.95 -21.92
C ASN A 193 56.44 -4.32 -21.56
N ALA A 194 56.88 -4.94 -20.46
CA ALA A 194 56.32 -6.20 -19.97
C ALA A 194 54.89 -6.09 -19.40
N THR A 195 54.29 -4.90 -19.38
CA THR A 195 52.87 -4.66 -19.03
C THR A 195 52.01 -4.43 -20.29
N GLU A 196 52.62 -4.23 -21.46
CA GLU A 196 51.95 -4.11 -22.76
C GLU A 196 51.86 -5.46 -23.50
N ASP A 197 52.87 -6.33 -23.32
CA ASP A 197 52.95 -7.70 -23.86
C ASP A 197 51.98 -8.70 -23.15
#